data_AF-A0A0D0D9Z9-F1
#
_entry.id   AF-A0A0D0D9Z9-F1
#
_cell.length_a   1.000
_cell.length_b   1.000
_cell.length_c   1.000
_cell.angle_alpha   90.00
_cell.angle_beta   90.00
_cell.angle_gamma   90.00
#
_symmetry.space_group_name_H-M   'P 1'
#
loop_
_entity.id
_entity.type
_entity.pdbx_description
1 polymer ?
#
loop_
_entity_poly.entity_id
_entity_poly.type
_entity_poly.pdbx_seq_one_letter_code
_entity_poly.pdbx_strand_id
1 'polypeptide(L)'
;VFRSRSAYHHTDLPPPCQDQCHWRKILIPTVLLWCGSQTNIWKLTDAKILLPALTEIFTTIYPNVKYKVSAQGSIYGVVVQHVIEWRSNFGSTALAIMNDFFTHNKDIDIMDLATSLLQKCMFVYEHLDKPVKSEAFRSAFILQLLATAHVHSTVGYADVPALDTERLAACGITAALSACAAAIKHSLICICDGAFVTEDVLSEATGSQFKHGKARMLKSLNVATGKESTTRYAFSMANWEDSTLPYVQSISTRGDNDLQTIMAMARTILKKQGPDSVEKYLSSTSQESGEEVDERVLLW
;
A
#
# COMPACT_ATOMS: atom_id res chain seq x y z
N VAL A 1 -21.11 -5.05 -28.80
CA VAL A 1 -19.77 -5.65 -29.01
C VAL A 1 -19.05 -5.65 -27.67
N PHE A 2 -18.71 -6.83 -27.13
CA PHE A 2 -18.00 -6.94 -25.86
C PHE A 2 -16.49 -6.74 -26.10
N ARG A 3 -15.83 -5.93 -25.25
CA ARG A 3 -14.40 -5.66 -25.33
C ARG A 3 -13.65 -6.31 -24.16
N SER A 4 -12.35 -6.55 -24.32
CA SER A 4 -11.47 -6.87 -23.19
C SER A 4 -11.52 -5.75 -22.15
N ARG A 5 -11.38 -6.08 -20.85
CA ARG A 5 -11.44 -5.09 -19.76
C ARG A 5 -10.36 -4.01 -19.89
N SER A 6 -9.20 -4.34 -20.43
CA SER A 6 -8.11 -3.38 -20.70
C SER A 6 -8.38 -2.44 -21.88
N ALA A 7 -9.45 -2.68 -22.65
CA ALA A 7 -9.80 -1.88 -23.82
C ALA A 7 -10.92 -0.86 -23.54
N TYR A 8 -11.38 -0.75 -22.29
CA TYR A 8 -12.28 0.33 -21.88
C TYR A 8 -11.47 1.54 -21.45
N HIS A 9 -11.88 2.70 -21.92
CA HIS A 9 -11.34 3.99 -21.53
C HIS A 9 -12.43 4.88 -20.92
N HIS A 10 -12.01 5.99 -20.30
CA HIS A 10 -12.92 6.98 -19.72
C HIS A 10 -13.99 7.47 -20.71
N THR A 11 -13.64 7.57 -22.00
CA THR A 11 -14.54 7.97 -23.08
C THR A 11 -15.63 6.95 -23.39
N ASP A 12 -15.49 5.69 -22.96
CA ASP A 12 -16.49 4.64 -23.11
C ASP A 12 -17.51 4.64 -21.95
N LEU A 13 -17.32 5.50 -20.94
CA LEU A 13 -18.28 5.65 -19.84
C LEU A 13 -19.56 6.34 -20.33
N PRO A 14 -20.71 6.11 -19.65
CA PRO A 14 -21.93 6.88 -19.92
C PRO A 14 -21.65 8.39 -19.85
N PRO A 15 -22.27 9.24 -20.70
CA PRO A 15 -21.94 10.66 -20.76
C PRO A 15 -21.93 11.39 -19.40
N PRO A 16 -22.89 11.16 -18.47
CA PRO A 16 -22.86 11.78 -17.15
C PRO A 16 -21.66 11.38 -16.28
N CYS A 17 -21.03 10.25 -16.57
CA CYS A 17 -19.87 9.72 -15.86
C CYS A 17 -18.54 10.15 -16.50
N GLN A 18 -18.59 10.84 -17.64
CA GLN A 18 -17.39 11.38 -18.31
C GLN A 18 -16.87 12.66 -17.63
N ASP A 19 -17.62 13.25 -16.70
CA ASP A 19 -17.07 14.29 -15.82
C ASP A 19 -15.97 13.70 -14.93
N GLN A 20 -14.76 14.22 -15.07
CA GLN A 20 -13.61 13.79 -14.28
C GLN A 20 -13.77 14.13 -12.80
N CYS A 21 -14.57 15.14 -12.44
CA CYS A 21 -14.74 15.54 -11.05
C CYS A 21 -15.45 14.43 -10.26
N HIS A 22 -16.70 14.09 -10.60
CA HIS A 22 -17.46 13.07 -9.86
C HIS A 22 -16.84 11.68 -10.00
N TRP A 23 -16.36 11.32 -11.19
CA TRP A 23 -15.79 10.00 -11.42
C TRP A 23 -14.53 9.78 -10.60
N ARG A 24 -13.51 10.65 -10.77
CA ARG A 24 -12.20 10.45 -10.14
C ARG A 24 -12.14 10.92 -8.69
N LYS A 25 -12.94 11.92 -8.30
CA LYS A 25 -12.88 12.49 -6.94
C LYS A 25 -13.93 11.94 -5.99
N ILE A 26 -14.92 11.18 -6.48
CA ILE A 26 -16.00 10.64 -5.64
C ILE A 26 -16.18 9.14 -5.87
N LEU A 27 -16.51 8.71 -7.09
CA LEU A 27 -16.79 7.29 -7.35
C LEU A 27 -15.59 6.40 -7.10
N ILE A 28 -14.43 6.72 -7.69
CA ILE A 28 -13.22 5.91 -7.49
C ILE A 28 -12.78 5.88 -6.02
N PRO A 29 -12.67 7.01 -5.30
CA PRO A 29 -12.38 7.00 -3.86
C PRO A 29 -13.33 6.13 -3.03
N THR A 30 -14.63 6.16 -3.33
CA THR A 30 -15.63 5.34 -2.63
C THR A 30 -15.43 3.85 -2.90
N VAL A 31 -15.13 3.47 -4.14
CA VAL A 31 -14.81 2.07 -4.47
C VAL A 31 -13.53 1.63 -3.76
N LEU A 32 -12.47 2.45 -3.78
CA LEU A 32 -11.20 2.11 -3.15
C LEU A 32 -11.33 2.02 -1.62
N LEU A 33 -12.21 2.82 -1.00
CA LEU A 33 -12.55 2.71 0.41
C LEU A 33 -13.16 1.33 0.71
N TRP A 34 -14.16 0.93 -0.07
CA TRP A 34 -14.77 -0.39 0.08
C TRP A 34 -13.77 -1.52 -0.21
N CYS A 35 -12.90 -1.38 -1.20
CA CYS A 35 -11.85 -2.35 -1.49
C CYS A 35 -10.86 -2.50 -0.32
N GLY A 36 -10.52 -1.41 0.37
CA GLY A 36 -9.63 -1.40 1.53
C GLY A 36 -10.16 -2.20 2.73
N SER A 37 -11.48 -2.36 2.84
CA SER A 37 -12.12 -3.07 3.95
C SER A 37 -12.27 -4.58 3.74
N GLN A 38 -12.01 -5.08 2.53
CA GLN A 38 -12.18 -6.48 2.21
C GLN A 38 -11.14 -7.38 2.92
N THR A 39 -11.38 -8.69 2.90
CA THR A 39 -10.45 -9.66 3.50
C THR A 39 -9.43 -10.21 2.50
N ASN A 40 -9.63 -10.01 1.19
CA ASN A 40 -8.69 -10.46 0.16
C ASN A 40 -8.52 -9.40 -0.93
N ILE A 41 -7.39 -8.67 -0.86
CA ILE A 41 -7.03 -7.62 -1.82
C ILE A 41 -6.77 -8.15 -3.25
N TRP A 42 -6.45 -9.43 -3.37
CA TRP A 42 -6.12 -10.05 -4.64
C TRP A 42 -7.37 -10.37 -5.48
N LYS A 43 -8.49 -10.68 -4.82
CA LYS A 43 -9.76 -11.06 -5.46
C LYS A 43 -10.71 -9.89 -5.75
N LEU A 44 -10.29 -8.65 -5.49
CA LEU A 44 -11.12 -7.45 -5.67
C LEU A 44 -11.63 -7.20 -7.10
N THR A 45 -11.07 -7.86 -8.10
CA THR A 45 -11.51 -7.73 -9.51
C THR A 45 -12.43 -8.87 -9.97
N ASP A 46 -12.79 -9.78 -9.06
CA ASP A 46 -13.83 -10.78 -9.29
C ASP A 46 -15.20 -10.09 -9.34
N ALA A 47 -15.96 -10.36 -10.39
CA ALA A 47 -17.28 -9.79 -10.59
C ALA A 47 -18.24 -10.18 -9.48
N LYS A 48 -18.10 -11.36 -8.89
CA LYS A 48 -18.96 -11.79 -7.76
C LYS A 48 -18.73 -10.97 -6.50
N ILE A 49 -17.55 -10.36 -6.37
CA ILE A 49 -17.14 -9.58 -5.20
C ILE A 49 -17.40 -8.09 -5.45
N LEU A 50 -16.87 -7.54 -6.54
CA LEU A 50 -16.91 -6.09 -6.79
C LEU A 50 -18.25 -5.61 -7.33
N LEU A 51 -18.93 -6.38 -8.19
CA LEU A 51 -20.11 -5.89 -8.91
C LEU A 51 -21.27 -5.48 -7.99
N PRO A 52 -21.61 -6.22 -6.91
CA PRO A 52 -22.66 -5.80 -5.99
C PRO A 52 -22.36 -4.45 -5.34
N ALA A 53 -21.17 -4.28 -4.75
CA ALA A 53 -20.77 -3.03 -4.11
C ALA A 53 -20.67 -1.87 -5.11
N LEU A 54 -20.09 -2.10 -6.29
CA LEU A 54 -20.01 -1.09 -7.34
C LEU A 54 -21.40 -0.65 -7.81
N THR A 55 -22.38 -1.55 -7.82
CA THR A 55 -23.76 -1.21 -8.19
C THR A 55 -24.35 -0.25 -7.16
N GLU A 56 -24.23 -0.54 -5.85
CA GLU A 56 -24.70 0.34 -4.77
C GLU A 56 -24.00 1.71 -4.77
N ILE A 57 -22.69 1.73 -5.00
CA ILE A 57 -21.91 2.97 -5.09
C ILE A 57 -22.38 3.79 -6.30
N PHE A 58 -22.54 3.15 -7.45
CA PHE A 58 -22.93 3.83 -8.67
C PHE A 58 -24.35 4.40 -8.58
N THR A 59 -25.32 3.65 -8.06
CA THR A 59 -26.71 4.12 -7.92
C THR A 59 -26.81 5.27 -6.93
N THR A 60 -25.98 5.28 -5.89
CA THR A 60 -25.94 6.36 -4.89
C THR A 60 -25.35 7.65 -5.47
N ILE A 61 -24.23 7.55 -6.21
CA ILE A 61 -23.54 8.72 -6.76
C ILE A 61 -24.22 9.26 -8.03
N TYR A 62 -24.83 8.39 -8.83
CA TYR A 62 -25.47 8.72 -10.10
C TYR A 62 -26.96 8.30 -10.14
N PRO A 63 -27.82 8.78 -9.23
CA PRO A 63 -29.20 8.30 -9.09
C PRO A 63 -30.06 8.56 -10.32
N ASN A 64 -29.74 9.59 -11.10
CA ASN A 64 -30.50 9.98 -12.29
C ASN A 64 -30.01 9.30 -13.58
N VAL A 65 -28.96 8.49 -13.50
CA VAL A 65 -28.40 7.82 -14.67
C VAL A 65 -29.04 6.45 -14.83
N LYS A 66 -29.88 6.30 -15.86
CA LYS A 66 -30.50 5.02 -16.23
C LYS A 66 -29.46 4.09 -16.86
N TYR A 67 -28.59 3.53 -16.04
CA TYR A 67 -27.55 2.59 -16.46
C TYR A 67 -27.47 1.42 -15.49
N LYS A 68 -27.49 0.20 -16.03
CA LYS A 68 -27.29 -1.02 -15.25
C LYS A 68 -25.82 -1.41 -15.29
N VAL A 69 -25.14 -1.31 -14.15
CA VAL A 69 -23.76 -1.80 -14.01
C VAL A 69 -23.72 -3.31 -14.28
N SER A 70 -22.76 -3.75 -15.08
CA SER A 70 -22.57 -5.17 -15.42
C SER A 70 -21.09 -5.50 -15.50
N ALA A 71 -20.74 -6.76 -15.25
CA ALA A 71 -19.35 -7.24 -15.29
C ALA A 71 -18.67 -7.09 -16.66
N GLN A 72 -19.47 -6.93 -17.73
CA GLN A 72 -19.01 -6.73 -19.10
C GLN A 72 -19.07 -5.27 -19.55
N GLY A 73 -19.60 -4.36 -18.73
CA GLY A 73 -19.79 -2.94 -19.05
C GLY A 73 -18.54 -2.08 -18.82
N SER A 74 -18.56 -0.87 -19.39
CA SER A 74 -17.45 0.08 -19.32
C SER A 74 -17.16 0.57 -17.90
N ILE A 75 -18.19 0.82 -17.08
CA ILE A 75 -18.03 1.20 -15.67
C ILE A 75 -17.20 0.15 -14.93
N TYR A 76 -17.58 -1.13 -15.03
CA TYR A 76 -16.85 -2.21 -14.37
C TYR A 76 -15.42 -2.33 -14.91
N GLY A 77 -15.24 -2.22 -16.23
CA GLY A 77 -13.92 -2.26 -16.86
C GLY A 77 -12.96 -1.18 -16.34
N VAL A 78 -13.39 0.08 -16.34
CA VAL A 78 -12.58 1.22 -15.88
C VAL A 78 -12.33 1.16 -14.37
N VAL A 79 -13.32 0.78 -13.57
CA VAL A 79 -13.14 0.60 -12.11
C VAL A 79 -12.13 -0.50 -11.81
N VAL A 80 -12.19 -1.64 -12.50
CA VAL A 80 -11.21 -2.73 -12.35
C VAL A 80 -9.79 -2.26 -12.65
N GLN A 81 -9.60 -1.40 -13.67
CA GLN A 81 -8.28 -0.82 -13.95
C GLN A 81 -7.78 -0.01 -12.77
N HIS A 82 -8.60 0.89 -12.22
CA HIS A 82 -8.22 1.69 -11.05
C HIS A 82 -7.95 0.86 -9.80
N VAL A 83 -8.69 -0.24 -9.56
CA VAL A 83 -8.42 -1.17 -8.46
C VAL A 83 -7.07 -1.87 -8.64
N ILE A 84 -6.71 -2.26 -9.87
CA ILE A 84 -5.42 -2.86 -10.18
C ILE A 84 -4.28 -1.86 -9.98
N GLU A 85 -4.44 -0.63 -10.47
CA GLU A 85 -3.49 0.47 -10.28
C GLU A 85 -3.26 0.75 -8.79
N TRP A 86 -4.35 0.96 -8.04
CA TRP A 86 -4.32 1.19 -6.60
C TRP A 86 -3.61 0.05 -5.85
N ARG A 87 -3.93 -1.21 -6.16
CA ARG A 87 -3.27 -2.36 -5.53
C ARG A 87 -1.77 -2.42 -5.86
N SER A 88 -1.42 -2.14 -7.11
CA SER A 88 -0.01 -2.14 -7.54
C SER A 88 0.79 -1.01 -6.88
N ASN A 89 0.14 0.11 -6.57
CA ASN A 89 0.74 1.27 -5.92
C ASN A 89 1.33 0.95 -4.52
N PHE A 90 0.78 -0.02 -3.78
CA PHE A 90 1.35 -0.42 -2.50
C PHE A 90 2.77 -0.93 -2.65
N GLY A 91 3.03 -1.80 -3.63
CA GLY A 91 4.36 -2.38 -3.86
C GLY A 91 5.38 -1.32 -4.25
N SER A 92 5.05 -0.43 -5.19
CA SER A 92 5.96 0.63 -5.63
C SER A 92 6.22 1.67 -4.54
N THR A 93 5.19 2.03 -3.77
CA THR A 93 5.33 3.02 -2.68
C THR A 93 6.13 2.43 -1.51
N ALA A 94 5.93 1.16 -1.17
CA ALA A 94 6.73 0.46 -0.17
C ALA A 94 8.22 0.44 -0.53
N LEU A 95 8.54 0.17 -1.79
CA LEU A 95 9.93 0.21 -2.28
C LEU A 95 10.53 1.61 -2.13
N ALA A 96 9.77 2.66 -2.46
CA ALA A 96 10.23 4.03 -2.29
C ALA A 96 10.50 4.38 -0.80
N ILE A 97 9.59 3.99 0.10
CA ILE A 97 9.74 4.20 1.56
C ILE A 97 10.96 3.46 2.09
N MET A 98 11.15 2.18 1.72
CA MET A 98 12.32 1.41 2.17
C MET A 98 13.61 2.01 1.61
N ASN A 99 13.63 2.38 0.33
CA ASN A 99 14.79 3.01 -0.28
C ASN A 99 15.21 4.27 0.48
N ASP A 100 14.26 5.18 0.72
CA ASP A 100 14.50 6.40 1.48
C ASP A 100 15.07 6.08 2.87
N PHE A 101 14.47 5.14 3.59
CA PHE A 101 14.96 4.68 4.89
C PHE A 101 16.41 4.19 4.84
N PHE A 102 16.76 3.27 3.94
CA PHE A 102 18.13 2.75 3.85
C PHE A 102 19.14 3.80 3.38
N THR A 103 18.75 4.75 2.52
CA THR A 103 19.65 5.84 2.10
C THR A 103 20.04 6.78 3.25
N HIS A 104 19.23 6.85 4.30
CA HIS A 104 19.49 7.65 5.50
C HIS A 104 20.17 6.87 6.64
N ASN A 105 20.34 5.56 6.51
CA ASN A 105 20.96 4.68 7.52
C ASN A 105 22.18 3.96 6.91
N LYS A 106 23.14 4.74 6.37
CA LYS A 106 24.33 4.22 5.66
C LYS A 106 25.43 3.68 6.60
N ASP A 107 25.29 3.94 7.89
CA ASP A 107 26.19 3.52 8.96
C ASP A 107 26.02 2.05 9.35
N ILE A 108 24.90 1.44 8.97
CA ILE A 108 24.59 0.03 9.20
C ILE A 108 24.59 -0.71 7.86
N ASP A 109 25.10 -1.94 7.86
CA ASP A 109 25.00 -2.79 6.69
C ASP A 109 23.51 -3.03 6.31
N ILE A 110 23.18 -2.74 5.04
CA ILE A 110 21.80 -2.78 4.53
C ILE A 110 21.21 -4.19 4.66
N MET A 111 22.02 -5.23 4.46
CA MET A 111 21.59 -6.63 4.50
C MET A 111 21.26 -7.04 5.93
N ASP A 112 22.12 -6.67 6.89
CA ASP A 112 21.92 -6.95 8.31
C ASP A 112 20.68 -6.22 8.85
N LEU A 113 20.52 -4.94 8.49
CA LEU A 113 19.35 -4.16 8.91
C LEU A 113 18.05 -4.70 8.28
N ALA A 114 18.05 -5.02 6.98
CA ALA A 114 16.88 -5.60 6.32
C ALA A 114 16.51 -6.98 6.90
N THR A 115 17.51 -7.82 7.20
CA THR A 115 17.30 -9.13 7.83
C THR A 115 16.73 -8.98 9.24
N SER A 116 17.24 -8.02 10.01
CA SER A 116 16.75 -7.71 11.36
C SER A 116 15.29 -7.24 11.33
N LEU A 117 14.93 -6.39 10.37
CA LEU A 117 13.55 -5.93 10.17
C LEU A 117 12.61 -7.09 9.78
N LEU A 118 13.07 -8.02 8.94
CA LEU A 118 12.31 -9.21 8.53
C LEU A 118 12.13 -10.22 9.67
N GLN A 119 13.13 -10.35 10.54
CA GLN A 119 13.08 -11.26 11.68
C GLN A 119 11.86 -10.95 12.53
N LYS A 120 11.02 -11.96 12.82
CA LYS A 120 9.77 -11.79 13.60
C LYS A 120 8.85 -10.65 13.12
N CYS A 121 8.98 -10.20 11.86
CA CYS A 121 8.29 -9.04 11.30
C CYS A 121 8.46 -7.76 12.12
N MET A 122 9.66 -7.47 12.64
CA MET A 122 9.92 -6.24 13.42
C MET A 122 9.44 -4.97 12.73
N PHE A 123 9.49 -4.93 11.39
CA PHE A 123 9.02 -3.81 10.58
C PHE A 123 7.55 -3.40 10.78
N VAL A 124 6.69 -4.21 11.42
CA VAL A 124 5.28 -3.83 11.68
C VAL A 124 5.10 -3.09 13.00
N TYR A 125 6.05 -3.15 13.92
CA TYR A 125 5.90 -2.60 15.28
C TYR A 125 6.33 -1.14 15.35
N GLU A 126 5.66 -0.39 16.22
CA GLU A 126 5.95 1.03 16.47
C GLU A 126 7.39 1.26 16.94
N HIS A 127 7.85 0.41 17.88
CA HIS A 127 9.19 0.44 18.42
C HIS A 127 9.96 -0.85 18.07
N LEU A 128 11.12 -0.68 17.42
CA LEU A 128 11.95 -1.80 16.97
C LEU A 128 12.69 -2.48 18.13
N ASP A 129 13.07 -1.75 19.19
CA ASP A 129 13.86 -2.34 20.27
C ASP A 129 13.00 -3.15 21.26
N LYS A 130 11.71 -2.77 21.38
CA LYS A 130 10.77 -3.32 22.37
C LYS A 130 9.40 -3.54 21.73
N PRO A 131 9.23 -4.61 20.92
CA PRO A 131 7.99 -4.84 20.19
C PRO A 131 6.84 -5.20 21.14
N VAL A 132 5.80 -4.36 21.17
CA VAL A 132 4.57 -4.62 21.93
C VAL A 132 3.48 -5.13 20.98
N LYS A 133 2.87 -6.29 21.30
CA LYS A 133 1.85 -6.93 20.43
C LYS A 133 0.65 -6.03 20.12
N SER A 134 0.20 -5.22 21.09
CA SER A 134 -0.91 -4.27 20.89
C SER A 134 -0.56 -3.17 19.87
N GLU A 135 0.72 -2.87 19.69
CA GLU A 135 1.23 -1.83 18.78
C GLU A 135 1.64 -2.37 17.40
N ALA A 136 1.38 -3.65 17.12
CA ALA A 136 1.60 -4.19 15.79
C ALA A 136 0.81 -3.40 14.73
N PHE A 137 1.41 -3.26 13.54
CA PHE A 137 0.94 -2.46 12.40
C PHE A 137 0.94 -0.93 12.62
N ARG A 138 1.66 -0.44 13.63
CA ARG A 138 1.83 1.00 13.91
C ARG A 138 3.24 1.53 13.61
N SER A 139 4.10 0.73 12.99
CA SER A 139 5.41 1.23 12.56
C SER A 139 5.29 2.43 11.62
N ALA A 140 6.30 3.29 11.62
CA ALA A 140 6.36 4.43 10.72
C ALA A 140 6.22 4.00 9.25
N PHE A 141 6.80 2.85 8.86
CA PHE A 141 6.70 2.31 7.51
C PHE A 141 5.26 1.95 7.12
N ILE A 142 4.54 1.24 8.01
CA ILE A 142 3.16 0.82 7.76
C ILE A 142 2.25 2.03 7.72
N LEU A 143 2.37 2.95 8.67
CA LEU A 143 1.51 4.13 8.75
C LEU A 143 1.75 5.08 7.57
N GLN A 144 3.00 5.28 7.18
CA GLN A 144 3.38 6.09 6.01
C GLN A 144 2.82 5.49 4.71
N LEU A 145 2.95 4.17 4.53
CA LEU A 145 2.44 3.48 3.36
C LEU A 145 0.91 3.48 3.32
N LEU A 146 0.25 3.26 4.46
CA LEU A 146 -1.21 3.32 4.55
C LEU A 146 -1.72 4.72 4.22
N ALA A 147 -1.05 5.76 4.73
CA ALA A 147 -1.39 7.15 4.48
C ALA A 147 -1.33 7.51 2.99
N THR A 148 -0.25 7.14 2.31
CA THR A 148 -0.01 7.53 0.91
C THR A 148 -0.72 6.62 -0.09
N ALA A 149 -0.74 5.31 0.13
CA ALA A 149 -1.32 4.37 -0.84
C ALA A 149 -2.85 4.23 -0.69
N HIS A 150 -3.38 4.30 0.53
CA HIS A 150 -4.80 4.08 0.78
C HIS A 150 -5.54 5.34 1.22
N VAL A 151 -5.15 5.97 2.33
CA VAL A 151 -5.91 7.11 2.89
C VAL A 151 -6.03 8.22 1.85
N HIS A 152 -4.93 8.61 1.21
CA HIS A 152 -4.94 9.60 0.12
C HIS A 152 -5.89 9.22 -1.03
N SER A 153 -5.86 7.95 -1.46
CA SER A 153 -6.69 7.43 -2.57
C SER A 153 -8.19 7.38 -2.26
N THR A 154 -8.58 7.50 -0.99
CA THR A 154 -9.99 7.46 -0.53
C THR A 154 -10.52 8.83 -0.15
N VAL A 155 -9.71 9.90 -0.27
CA VAL A 155 -10.18 11.27 -0.05
C VAL A 155 -11.28 11.61 -1.05
N GLY A 156 -12.42 12.08 -0.53
CA GLY A 156 -13.59 12.44 -1.34
C GLY A 156 -14.60 11.30 -1.52
N TYR A 157 -14.47 10.18 -0.78
CA TYR A 157 -15.50 9.15 -0.77
C TYR A 157 -16.90 9.72 -0.45
N ALA A 158 -17.93 9.12 -1.04
CA ALA A 158 -19.33 9.45 -0.76
C ALA A 158 -19.92 8.52 0.29
N ASP A 159 -20.91 9.01 1.03
CA ASP A 159 -21.73 8.18 1.89
C ASP A 159 -22.63 7.26 1.06
N VAL A 160 -22.46 5.95 1.23
CA VAL A 160 -23.25 4.87 0.65
C VAL A 160 -23.74 4.00 1.82
N PRO A 161 -24.90 4.32 2.42
CA PRO A 161 -25.38 3.66 3.63
C PRO A 161 -25.53 2.14 3.49
N ALA A 162 -25.86 1.64 2.30
CA ALA A 162 -25.95 0.20 2.01
C ALA A 162 -24.63 -0.56 2.24
N LEU A 163 -23.50 0.15 2.22
CA LEU A 163 -22.16 -0.40 2.43
C LEU A 163 -21.51 0.07 3.75
N ASP A 164 -22.22 0.86 4.55
CA ASP A 164 -21.73 1.40 5.83
C ASP A 164 -20.40 2.16 5.67
N THR A 165 -20.31 3.01 4.64
CA THR A 165 -19.07 3.70 4.24
C THR A 165 -18.48 4.57 5.33
N GLU A 166 -19.29 5.14 6.22
CA GLU A 166 -18.79 5.90 7.38
C GLU A 166 -18.01 5.00 8.35
N ARG A 167 -18.53 3.80 8.67
CA ARG A 167 -17.77 2.83 9.45
C ARG A 167 -16.54 2.34 8.70
N LEU A 168 -16.66 2.08 7.39
CA LEU A 168 -15.50 1.68 6.57
C LEU A 168 -14.41 2.76 6.57
N ALA A 169 -14.78 4.04 6.51
CA ALA A 169 -13.84 5.14 6.62
C ALA A 169 -13.20 5.19 8.02
N ALA A 170 -13.91 4.80 9.07
CA ALA A 170 -13.34 4.76 10.42
C ALA A 170 -12.34 3.60 10.61
N CYS A 171 -12.70 2.37 10.23
CA CYS A 171 -11.94 1.15 10.57
C CYS A 171 -11.83 0.10 9.46
N GLY A 172 -12.46 0.29 8.30
CA GLY A 172 -12.50 -0.66 7.20
C GLY A 172 -11.19 -0.71 6.39
N ILE A 173 -10.08 -1.10 7.02
CA ILE A 173 -8.74 -1.07 6.41
C ILE A 173 -8.05 -2.43 6.33
N THR A 174 -8.76 -3.53 6.55
CA THR A 174 -8.15 -4.88 6.63
C THR A 174 -7.32 -5.27 5.40
N ALA A 175 -7.86 -5.13 4.20
CA ALA A 175 -7.15 -5.42 2.95
C ALA A 175 -6.01 -4.42 2.72
N ALA A 176 -6.26 -3.12 2.97
CA ALA A 176 -5.24 -2.10 2.78
C ALA A 176 -4.04 -2.28 3.73
N LEU A 177 -4.30 -2.56 5.01
CA LEU A 177 -3.29 -2.72 6.04
C LEU A 177 -2.48 -4.02 5.87
N SER A 178 -3.15 -5.11 5.51
CA SER A 178 -2.46 -6.37 5.17
C SER A 178 -1.58 -6.21 3.92
N ALA A 179 -2.05 -5.47 2.90
CA ALA A 179 -1.24 -5.13 1.73
C ALA A 179 -0.05 -4.25 2.08
N CYS A 180 -0.17 -3.31 3.02
CA CYS A 180 0.96 -2.55 3.52
C CYS A 180 2.04 -3.48 4.10
N ALA A 181 1.65 -4.38 5.01
CA ALA A 181 2.59 -5.31 5.63
C ALA A 181 3.27 -6.23 4.60
N ALA A 182 2.48 -6.78 3.66
CA ALA A 182 3.01 -7.61 2.59
C ALA A 182 3.96 -6.83 1.67
N ALA A 183 3.65 -5.58 1.33
CA ALA A 183 4.46 -4.75 0.45
C ALA A 183 5.78 -4.30 1.10
N ILE A 184 5.78 -3.99 2.40
CA ILE A 184 7.02 -3.70 3.14
C ILE A 184 7.90 -4.95 3.21
N LYS A 185 7.33 -6.12 3.57
CA LYS A 185 8.06 -7.40 3.54
C LYS A 185 8.65 -7.70 2.16
N HIS A 186 7.86 -7.50 1.10
CA HIS A 186 8.31 -7.66 -0.28
C HIS A 186 9.51 -6.76 -0.59
N SER A 187 9.44 -5.50 -0.17
CA SER A 187 10.50 -4.52 -0.42
C SER A 187 11.79 -4.89 0.30
N LEU A 188 11.71 -5.34 1.56
CA LEU A 188 12.84 -5.85 2.31
C LEU A 188 13.47 -7.09 1.67
N ILE A 189 12.65 -8.04 1.18
CA ILE A 189 13.15 -9.21 0.44
C ILE A 189 13.84 -8.80 -0.86
N CYS A 190 13.31 -7.82 -1.60
CA CYS A 190 13.97 -7.31 -2.80
C CYS A 190 15.34 -6.70 -2.50
N ILE A 191 15.48 -6.03 -1.35
CA ILE A 191 16.74 -5.47 -0.88
C ILE A 191 17.71 -6.58 -0.50
N CYS A 192 17.26 -7.57 0.29
CA CYS A 192 18.08 -8.73 0.66
C CYS A 192 18.57 -9.53 -0.56
N ASP A 193 17.73 -9.69 -1.58
CA ASP A 193 18.11 -10.40 -2.79
C ASP A 193 19.07 -9.59 -3.68
N GLY A 194 19.43 -8.37 -3.28
CA GLY A 194 20.16 -7.42 -4.12
C GLY A 194 19.39 -7.06 -5.39
N ALA A 195 18.09 -7.35 -5.45
CA ALA A 195 17.22 -7.11 -6.60
C ALA A 195 16.81 -5.64 -6.73
N PHE A 196 17.24 -4.81 -5.77
CA PHE A 196 16.98 -3.39 -5.71
C PHE A 196 18.31 -2.63 -5.79
N VAL A 197 18.48 -1.81 -6.83
CA VAL A 197 19.72 -1.07 -7.05
C VAL A 197 19.44 0.43 -6.91
N THR A 198 20.15 1.08 -6.00
CA THR A 198 20.20 2.54 -5.88
C THR A 198 21.15 3.13 -6.91
N GLU A 199 20.93 4.39 -7.28
CA GLU A 199 21.67 5.06 -8.36
C GLU A 199 23.20 5.01 -8.15
N ASP A 200 23.64 5.11 -6.89
CA ASP A 200 25.05 5.07 -6.47
C ASP A 200 25.80 3.82 -7.00
N VAL A 201 25.14 2.66 -7.02
CA VAL A 201 25.74 1.38 -7.46
C VAL A 201 25.78 1.25 -8.99
N LEU A 202 24.86 1.91 -9.72
CA LEU A 202 24.83 1.88 -11.19
C LEU A 202 25.78 2.90 -11.83
N SER A 203 26.01 4.04 -11.17
CA SER A 203 26.97 5.05 -11.62
C SER A 203 28.41 4.52 -11.66
N GLU A 204 28.80 3.69 -10.70
CA GLU A 204 30.13 3.06 -10.67
C GLU A 204 30.29 1.98 -11.75
N ALA A 205 29.23 1.23 -12.04
CA ALA A 205 29.29 0.09 -12.97
C ALA A 205 29.20 0.47 -14.46
N THR A 206 28.63 1.64 -14.81
CA THR A 206 28.31 1.96 -16.23
C THR A 206 28.87 3.27 -16.76
N GLY A 207 29.52 4.10 -15.92
CA GLY A 207 30.15 5.35 -16.35
C GLY A 207 29.21 6.34 -17.05
N SER A 208 27.89 6.15 -16.91
CA SER A 208 26.87 6.95 -17.60
C SER A 208 26.07 7.76 -16.59
N GLN A 209 26.00 9.07 -16.83
CA GLN A 209 25.17 10.00 -16.04
C GLN A 209 23.69 9.73 -16.34
N PHE A 210 23.06 8.89 -15.53
CA PHE A 210 21.60 8.78 -15.51
C PHE A 210 21.01 9.98 -14.75
N LYS A 211 19.84 10.44 -15.20
CA LYS A 211 19.10 11.53 -14.57
C LYS A 211 18.48 11.03 -13.26
N HIS A 212 18.80 11.72 -12.17
CA HIS A 212 18.36 11.48 -10.79
C HIS A 212 16.96 10.84 -10.65
N GLY A 213 16.90 9.80 -9.80
CA GLY A 213 15.71 9.52 -8.99
C GLY A 213 14.81 8.35 -9.40
N LYS A 214 15.30 7.33 -10.13
CA LYS A 214 14.51 6.10 -10.38
C LYS A 214 15.20 4.84 -9.87
N ALA A 215 14.85 4.46 -8.64
CA ALA A 215 14.99 3.09 -8.16
C ALA A 215 14.44 2.10 -9.19
N ARG A 216 15.22 1.07 -9.54
CA ARG A 216 14.83 0.05 -10.52
C ARG A 216 15.03 -1.34 -9.94
N MET A 217 14.00 -2.16 -10.09
CA MET A 217 14.09 -3.59 -9.79
C MET A 217 14.90 -4.30 -10.88
N LEU A 218 15.87 -5.11 -10.47
CA LEU A 218 16.63 -5.96 -11.36
C LEU A 218 15.72 -7.02 -11.99
N LYS A 219 16.06 -7.34 -13.24
CA LYS A 219 15.41 -8.45 -13.94
C LYS A 219 16.08 -9.74 -13.52
N SER A 220 15.26 -10.75 -13.26
CA SER A 220 15.74 -12.12 -13.07
C SER A 220 15.51 -12.93 -14.34
N LEU A 221 16.39 -13.86 -14.65
CA LEU A 221 16.17 -14.79 -15.76
C LEU A 221 14.99 -15.71 -15.42
N ASN A 222 13.93 -15.65 -16.22
CA ASN A 222 12.85 -16.61 -16.13
C ASN A 222 13.29 -17.89 -16.86
N VAL A 223 13.65 -18.93 -16.10
CA VAL A 223 14.16 -20.21 -16.61
C VAL A 223 13.19 -20.88 -17.61
N ALA A 224 11.88 -20.71 -17.42
CA ALA A 224 10.87 -21.31 -18.29
C ALA A 224 10.76 -20.62 -19.66
N THR A 225 11.05 -19.33 -19.74
CA THR A 225 10.93 -18.54 -20.99
C THR A 225 12.27 -18.17 -21.61
N GLY A 226 13.38 -18.35 -20.88
CA GLY A 226 14.71 -17.86 -21.25
C GLY A 226 14.82 -16.33 -21.29
N LYS A 227 13.80 -15.60 -20.83
CA LYS A 227 13.76 -14.12 -20.89
C LYS A 227 13.97 -13.52 -19.51
N GLU A 228 14.74 -12.45 -19.47
CA GLU A 228 14.83 -11.60 -18.30
C GLU A 228 13.49 -10.91 -18.02
N SER A 229 12.98 -11.05 -16.80
CA SER A 229 11.75 -10.43 -16.36
C SER A 229 11.83 -9.97 -14.90
N THR A 230 11.08 -8.91 -14.58
CA THR A 230 10.81 -8.47 -13.20
C THR A 230 9.68 -9.28 -12.54
N THR A 231 9.05 -10.23 -13.25
CA THR A 231 7.90 -11.01 -12.77
C THR A 231 8.15 -11.69 -11.43
N ARG A 232 9.38 -12.16 -11.18
CA ARG A 232 9.75 -12.81 -9.91
C ARG A 232 9.49 -11.92 -8.70
N TYR A 233 9.73 -10.62 -8.84
CA TYR A 233 9.57 -9.63 -7.79
C TYR A 233 8.31 -8.76 -8.02
N ALA A 234 7.37 -9.21 -8.86
CA ALA A 234 6.13 -8.46 -9.03
C ALA A 234 5.26 -8.59 -7.77
N PHE A 235 4.79 -7.47 -7.22
CA PHE A 235 3.78 -7.43 -6.16
C PHE A 235 2.41 -7.80 -6.75
N SER A 236 2.20 -9.11 -6.97
CA SER A 236 1.08 -9.68 -7.69
C SER A 236 0.47 -10.85 -6.93
N MET A 237 -0.79 -11.19 -7.25
CA MET A 237 -1.52 -12.31 -6.63
C MET A 237 -0.70 -13.61 -6.64
N ALA A 238 -0.13 -13.95 -7.80
CA ALA A 238 0.62 -15.20 -7.98
C ALA A 238 1.83 -15.34 -7.05
N ASN A 239 2.39 -14.22 -6.60
CA ASN A 239 3.59 -14.21 -5.75
C ASN A 239 3.27 -13.89 -4.28
N TRP A 240 2.20 -13.14 -4.01
CA TRP A 240 1.97 -12.50 -2.72
C TRP A 240 0.63 -12.81 -2.05
N GLU A 241 -0.29 -13.54 -2.68
CA GLU A 241 -1.56 -13.90 -2.04
C GLU A 241 -1.34 -14.68 -0.72
N ASP A 242 -0.58 -15.76 -0.78
CA ASP A 242 -0.30 -16.60 0.40
C ASP A 242 0.48 -15.85 1.48
N SER A 243 1.40 -14.97 1.08
CA SER A 243 2.16 -14.14 2.03
C SER A 243 1.32 -13.04 2.70
N THR A 244 0.19 -12.65 2.09
CA THR A 244 -0.70 -11.62 2.65
C THR A 244 -1.66 -12.21 3.69
N LEU A 245 -2.05 -13.48 3.53
CA LEU A 245 -3.08 -14.13 4.35
C LEU A 245 -2.81 -14.12 5.86
N PRO A 246 -1.59 -14.40 6.37
CA PRO A 246 -1.31 -14.33 7.80
C PRO A 246 -1.54 -12.93 8.40
N TYR A 247 -1.26 -11.86 7.63
CA TYR A 247 -1.53 -10.49 8.07
C TYR A 247 -3.03 -10.22 8.16
N VAL A 248 -3.81 -10.67 7.17
CA VAL A 248 -5.28 -10.56 7.20
C VAL A 248 -5.84 -11.24 8.45
N GLN A 249 -5.39 -12.46 8.75
CA GLN A 249 -5.81 -13.19 9.95
C GLN A 249 -5.46 -12.44 11.23
N SER A 250 -4.21 -11.96 11.33
CA SER A 250 -3.76 -11.19 12.48
C SER A 250 -4.47 -9.84 12.64
N ILE A 251 -4.91 -9.22 11.56
CA ILE A 251 -5.65 -7.95 11.59
C ILE A 251 -7.12 -8.21 11.94
N SER A 252 -7.70 -9.30 11.47
CA SER A 252 -9.11 -9.65 11.72
C SER A 252 -9.39 -9.99 13.18
N THR A 253 -8.38 -10.35 13.96
CA THR A 253 -8.50 -10.53 15.42
C THR A 253 -8.41 -9.21 16.19
N ARG A 254 -8.09 -8.10 15.51
CA ARG A 254 -8.07 -6.76 16.10
C ARG A 254 -9.49 -6.19 16.06
N GLY A 255 -9.93 -5.59 17.15
CA GLY A 255 -11.24 -4.94 17.22
C GLY A 255 -11.26 -3.60 16.48
N ASP A 256 -12.45 -3.14 16.09
CA ASP A 256 -12.66 -1.89 15.35
C ASP A 256 -11.95 -0.69 15.99
N ASN A 257 -11.98 -0.56 17.33
CA ASN A 257 -11.32 0.55 18.04
C ASN A 257 -9.81 0.65 17.76
N ASP A 258 -9.14 -0.49 17.61
CA ASP A 258 -7.72 -0.51 17.31
C ASP A 258 -7.45 -0.11 15.84
N LEU A 259 -8.27 -0.61 14.90
CA LEU A 259 -8.19 -0.21 13.50
C LEU A 259 -8.51 1.27 13.29
N GLN A 260 -9.44 1.83 14.07
CA GLN A 260 -9.72 3.27 14.10
C GLN A 260 -8.50 4.06 14.56
N THR A 261 -7.77 3.55 15.56
CA THR A 261 -6.53 4.18 16.05
C THR A 261 -5.48 4.21 14.95
N ILE A 262 -5.22 3.08 14.29
CA ILE A 262 -4.27 2.98 13.16
C ILE A 262 -4.68 3.94 12.02
N MET A 263 -5.96 3.95 11.65
CA MET A 263 -6.50 4.84 10.62
C MET A 263 -6.33 6.32 10.98
N ALA A 264 -6.55 6.70 12.24
CA ALA A 264 -6.35 8.06 12.73
C ALA A 264 -4.87 8.48 12.71
N MET A 265 -3.95 7.57 13.06
CA MET A 265 -2.50 7.82 12.97
C MET A 265 -2.08 8.06 11.52
N ALA A 266 -2.50 7.22 10.57
CA ALA A 266 -2.19 7.39 9.15
C ALA A 266 -2.77 8.70 8.58
N ARG A 267 -4.00 9.07 8.95
CA ARG A 267 -4.58 10.38 8.59
C ARG A 267 -3.77 11.55 9.13
N THR A 268 -3.22 11.42 10.34
CA THR A 268 -2.38 12.46 10.95
C THR A 268 -1.08 12.64 10.17
N ILE A 269 -0.46 11.56 9.70
CA ILE A 269 0.71 11.62 8.80
C ILE A 269 0.36 12.36 7.51
N LEU A 270 -0.74 12.00 6.86
CA LEU A 270 -1.15 12.66 5.60
C LEU A 270 -1.39 14.18 5.78
N LYS A 271 -1.93 14.60 6.93
CA LYS A 271 -2.12 16.03 7.26
C LYS A 271 -0.80 16.75 7.52
N LYS A 272 0.20 16.07 8.10
CA LYS A 272 1.53 16.63 8.37
C LYS A 272 2.34 16.81 7.08
N GLN A 273 2.12 15.98 6.07
CA GLN A 273 2.73 16.04 4.73
C GLN A 273 2.30 17.24 3.85
N GLY A 274 1.88 18.36 4.47
CA GLY A 274 2.13 19.67 3.86
C GLY A 274 3.64 19.87 3.60
N PRO A 275 4.04 20.89 2.83
CA PRO A 275 5.28 20.93 2.03
C PRO A 275 6.65 20.58 2.68
N ASP A 276 6.77 20.34 4.00
CA ASP A 276 8.04 20.27 4.74
C ASP A 276 8.28 18.98 5.59
N SER A 277 7.59 17.86 5.38
CA SER A 277 7.37 16.91 6.51
C SER A 277 8.14 15.58 6.60
N VAL A 278 9.08 15.23 5.72
CA VAL A 278 9.78 13.91 5.86
C VAL A 278 10.85 13.93 6.96
N GLU A 279 11.55 15.06 7.16
CA GLU A 279 12.65 15.16 8.13
C GLU A 279 12.20 15.13 9.60
N LYS A 280 10.98 15.57 9.91
CA LYS A 280 10.59 15.85 11.31
C LYS A 280 10.32 14.61 12.17
N TYR A 281 10.05 13.46 11.55
CA TYR A 281 9.71 12.22 12.29
C TYR A 281 10.91 11.30 12.50
N LEU A 282 11.93 11.37 11.64
CA LEU A 282 13.18 10.62 11.83
C LEU A 282 14.18 11.36 12.74
N SER A 283 14.05 12.69 12.85
CA SER A 283 14.93 13.53 13.69
C SER A 283 14.49 13.64 15.16
N SER A 284 13.29 13.17 15.52
CA SER A 284 12.76 13.31 16.89
C SER A 284 13.11 12.14 17.83
N THR A 285 13.78 11.11 17.33
CA THR A 285 14.24 9.96 18.16
C THR A 285 15.62 10.18 18.79
N SER A 286 16.26 11.33 18.56
CA SER A 286 17.60 11.66 19.07
C SER A 286 17.59 12.94 19.87
N GLN A 287 16.80 13.00 20.95
CA GLN A 287 17.06 13.97 22.03
C GLN A 287 16.58 13.47 23.39
N GLU A 288 17.54 13.43 24.32
CA GLU A 288 17.47 13.28 25.79
C GLU A 288 17.35 11.87 26.41
N SER A 289 18.50 11.31 26.78
CA SER A 289 18.87 11.20 28.20
C SER A 289 20.38 10.94 28.33
N GLY A 290 21.11 11.99 28.71
CA GLY A 290 22.43 11.83 29.30
C GLY A 290 22.25 11.33 30.72
N GLU A 291 22.18 10.02 30.90
CA GLU A 291 22.47 9.37 32.18
C GLU A 291 23.51 8.27 31.92
N GLU A 292 24.64 8.43 32.59
CA GLU A 292 25.77 7.51 32.63
C GLU A 292 25.29 6.17 33.20
N VAL A 293 25.13 5.15 32.35
CA VAL A 293 24.70 3.82 32.77
C VAL A 293 25.90 3.05 33.32
N ASP A 294 25.86 2.80 34.64
CA ASP A 294 26.77 1.91 35.37
C ASP A 294 26.70 0.47 34.80
N GLU A 295 27.81 -0.01 34.24
CA GLU A 295 27.99 -1.32 33.59
C GLU A 295 27.88 -2.54 34.55
N ARG A 296 27.17 -2.43 35.68
CA ARG A 296 27.06 -3.52 36.68
C ARG A 296 25.69 -4.14 36.83
N VAL A 297 24.73 -3.83 35.95
CA VAL A 297 23.37 -4.39 36.06
C VAL A 297 22.95 -5.07 34.75
N LEU A 298 23.72 -6.08 34.32
CA LEU A 298 23.28 -7.06 33.31
C LEU A 298 23.72 -8.47 33.73
N LEU A 299 23.09 -8.96 34.79
CA LEU A 299 22.90 -10.39 35.01
C LEU A 299 21.46 -10.54 35.50
N TRP A 300 20.67 -11.35 34.77
CA TRP A 300 19.46 -12.13 35.10
C TRP A 300 18.54 -12.20 33.87
#